data_AF-A0A2I0FPK8-F1
#
_entry.id   AF-A0A2I0FPK8-F1
#
_cell.length_a   1.000
_cell.length_b   1.000
_cell.length_c   1.000
_cell.angle_alpha   90.00
_cell.angle_beta   90.00
_cell.angle_gamma   90.00
#
_symmetry.space_group_name_H-M   'P 1'
#
loop_
_entity.id
_entity.type
_entity.pdbx_description
1 polymer ?
#
loop_
_entity_poly.entity_id
_entity_poly.type
_entity_poly.pdbx_seq_one_letter_code
_entity_poly.pdbx_strand_id
1 'polypeptide(L)'
;MYIVKTFKEEITLDAEKILKDLPLIEIIKRKSSFMQAQHSKYFDNTGELQAYNDMIQDVMNMTEDKFVRKYLKIVRDIEQKFNRNEITSQEEDHKLGGYSNAVVNVLLLIDPLYEEKLVFRAYCSDELIDRLKE
;
A
#
# COMPACT_ATOMS: atom_id res chain seq x y z
N MET A 1 -0.50 -33.59 10.56
CA MET A 1 -1.91 -33.16 10.46
C MET A 1 -2.06 -31.92 11.32
N TYR A 2 -1.99 -30.73 10.72
CA TYR A 2 -2.16 -29.47 11.45
C TYR A 2 -3.36 -28.73 10.88
N ILE A 3 -4.23 -28.33 11.79
CA ILE A 3 -5.57 -27.84 11.57
C ILE A 3 -5.48 -26.48 10.89
N VAL A 4 -5.88 -26.41 9.62
CA VAL A 4 -6.18 -25.14 8.94
C VAL A 4 -7.42 -24.57 9.64
N LYS A 5 -7.22 -23.66 10.60
CA LYS A 5 -8.32 -22.86 11.14
C LYS A 5 -8.74 -21.89 10.05
N THR A 6 -9.79 -22.26 9.32
CA THR A 6 -10.48 -21.39 8.37
C THR A 6 -10.99 -20.17 9.12
N PHE A 7 -10.39 -19.01 8.86
CA PHE A 7 -10.91 -17.73 9.36
C PHE A 7 -12.23 -17.44 8.65
N LYS A 8 -13.35 -17.61 9.38
CA LYS A 8 -14.64 -17.02 9.05
C LYS A 8 -14.73 -15.67 9.76
N GLU A 9 -14.01 -14.67 9.28
CA GLU A 9 -14.50 -13.31 9.42
C GLU A 9 -15.37 -13.08 8.19
N GLU A 10 -16.68 -12.93 8.39
CA GLU A 10 -17.60 -12.55 7.33
C GLU A 10 -17.13 -11.20 6.78
N ILE A 11 -16.44 -11.23 5.64
CA ILE A 11 -16.39 -10.09 4.74
C ILE A 11 -17.84 -9.87 4.34
N THR A 12 -18.51 -8.92 4.97
CA THR A 12 -19.79 -8.39 4.48
C THR A 12 -19.51 -7.77 3.12
N LEU A 13 -19.66 -8.58 2.07
CA LEU A 13 -19.74 -8.12 0.69
C LEU A 13 -21.06 -7.36 0.56
N ASP A 14 -21.01 -6.05 0.83
CA ASP A 14 -22.14 -5.16 0.61
C ASP A 14 -22.50 -5.16 -0.88
N ALA A 15 -23.67 -5.74 -1.18
CA ALA A 15 -24.37 -5.81 -2.45
C ALA A 15 -23.59 -6.47 -3.61
N GLU A 16 -24.33 -7.04 -4.58
CA GLU A 16 -23.77 -7.48 -5.86
C GLU A 16 -23.22 -6.26 -6.63
N LYS A 17 -21.99 -5.83 -6.31
CA LYS A 17 -21.31 -4.73 -6.99
C LYS A 17 -20.79 -5.23 -8.34
N ILE A 18 -21.27 -4.63 -9.42
CA ILE A 18 -20.74 -4.87 -10.77
C ILE A 18 -19.28 -4.37 -10.80
N LEU A 19 -18.33 -5.28 -11.00
CA LEU A 19 -16.89 -4.98 -10.99
C LEU A 19 -16.47 -3.91 -12.01
N LYS A 20 -17.22 -3.78 -13.11
CA LYS A 20 -16.89 -2.88 -14.23
C LYS A 20 -16.78 -1.41 -13.82
N ASP A 21 -17.48 -1.00 -12.75
CA ASP A 21 -17.57 0.40 -12.30
C ASP A 21 -16.96 0.59 -10.90
N LEU A 22 -16.08 -0.30 -10.45
CA LEU A 22 -15.47 -0.21 -9.13
C LEU A 22 -14.56 1.03 -9.05
N PRO A 23 -14.90 2.07 -8.27
CA PRO A 23 -14.13 3.29 -8.28
C PRO A 23 -12.83 3.12 -7.48
N LEU A 24 -11.76 3.80 -7.90
CA LEU A 24 -10.44 3.69 -7.26
C LEU A 24 -10.49 3.94 -5.74
N ILE A 25 -11.29 4.91 -5.29
CA ILE A 25 -11.49 5.21 -3.87
C ILE A 25 -11.99 3.99 -3.06
N GLU A 26 -12.84 3.15 -3.64
CA GLU A 26 -13.36 1.95 -3.00
C GLU A 26 -12.25 0.90 -2.86
N ILE A 27 -11.37 0.78 -3.86
CA ILE A 27 -10.22 -0.13 -3.81
C ILE A 27 -9.22 0.34 -2.73
N ILE A 28 -8.93 1.64 -2.67
CA ILE A 28 -8.04 2.22 -1.65
C ILE A 28 -8.64 2.02 -0.24
N LYS A 29 -9.95 2.25 -0.07
CA LYS A 29 -10.64 2.00 1.22
C LYS A 29 -10.54 0.54 1.64
N ARG A 30 -10.78 -0.42 0.74
CA ARG A 30 -10.65 -1.85 1.04
C ARG A 30 -9.23 -2.22 1.47
N LYS A 31 -8.21 -1.69 0.77
CA LYS A 31 -6.80 -1.88 1.15
C LYS A 31 -6.51 -1.27 2.52
N SER A 32 -6.99 -0.06 2.80
CA SER A 32 -6.86 0.60 4.10
C SER A 32 -7.51 -0.20 5.22
N SER A 33 -8.75 -0.66 5.04
CA SER A 33 -9.47 -1.47 6.03
C SER A 33 -8.77 -2.81 6.29
N PHE A 34 -8.27 -3.46 5.25
CA PHE A 34 -7.47 -4.67 5.40
C PHE A 34 -6.21 -4.40 6.24
N MET A 35 -5.43 -3.37 5.89
CA MET A 35 -4.22 -3.05 6.65
C MET A 35 -4.52 -2.64 8.09
N GLN A 36 -5.64 -1.97 8.34
CA GLN A 36 -6.07 -1.60 9.70
C GLN A 36 -6.42 -2.84 10.53
N ALA A 37 -7.06 -3.84 9.92
CA ALA A 37 -7.35 -5.11 10.59
C ALA A 37 -6.08 -5.94 10.89
N GLN A 38 -5.03 -5.79 10.08
CA GLN A 38 -3.73 -6.44 10.32
C GLN A 38 -2.80 -5.66 11.27
N HIS A 39 -3.04 -4.35 11.43
CA HIS A 39 -2.26 -3.49 12.31
C HIS A 39 -2.31 -4.02 13.75
N SER A 40 -1.16 -4.07 14.43
CA SER A 40 -0.93 -4.68 15.76
C SER A 40 -1.04 -6.22 15.85
N LYS A 41 -1.61 -6.90 14.84
CA LYS A 41 -1.79 -8.36 14.86
C LYS A 41 -0.59 -9.12 14.27
N TYR A 42 0.07 -8.55 13.26
CA TYR A 42 1.18 -9.20 12.58
C TYR A 42 2.38 -8.29 12.27
N PHE A 43 2.16 -7.02 11.94
CA PHE A 43 3.24 -6.10 11.53
C PHE A 43 2.86 -4.62 11.78
N ASP A 44 3.88 -3.75 11.80
CA ASP A 44 3.71 -2.29 11.78
C ASP A 44 3.45 -1.81 10.34
N ASN A 45 2.18 -1.50 10.05
CA ASN A 45 1.73 -1.00 8.74
C ASN A 45 1.46 0.52 8.76
N THR A 46 2.07 1.28 9.68
CA THR A 46 1.77 2.71 9.87
C THR A 46 2.03 3.53 8.60
N GLY A 47 3.09 3.21 7.86
CA GLY A 47 3.39 3.85 6.57
C GLY A 47 2.31 3.64 5.51
N GLU A 48 1.85 2.40 5.34
CA GLU A 48 0.81 2.05 4.37
C GLU A 48 -0.53 2.70 4.72
N LEU A 49 -0.92 2.65 6.00
CA LEU A 49 -2.14 3.28 6.49
C LEU A 49 -2.12 4.79 6.26
N GLN A 50 -0.99 5.44 6.51
CA GLN A 50 -0.84 6.86 6.24
C GLN A 50 -1.02 7.16 4.74
N ALA A 51 -0.36 6.39 3.85
CA ALA A 51 -0.49 6.57 2.40
C ALA A 51 -1.94 6.39 1.92
N TYR A 52 -2.64 5.35 2.36
CA TYR A 52 -4.04 5.14 1.97
C TYR A 52 -4.96 6.25 2.46
N ASN A 53 -4.76 6.74 3.68
CA ASN A 53 -5.53 7.88 4.20
C ASN A 53 -5.31 9.16 3.38
N ASP A 54 -4.06 9.48 3.06
CA ASP A 54 -3.71 10.61 2.21
C ASP A 54 -4.35 10.46 0.81
N MET A 55 -4.25 9.27 0.22
CA MET A 55 -4.79 8.98 -1.11
C MET A 55 -6.32 9.03 -1.15
N ILE A 56 -7.02 8.58 -0.11
CA ILE A 56 -8.48 8.71 0.00
C ILE A 56 -8.89 10.18 -0.06
N GLN A 57 -8.21 11.04 0.71
CA GLN A 57 -8.50 12.48 0.70
C GLN A 57 -8.22 13.08 -0.67
N ASP A 58 -7.11 12.72 -1.30
CA ASP A 58 -6.73 13.30 -2.58
C ASP A 58 -7.63 12.85 -3.74
N VAL A 59 -7.99 11.56 -3.82
CA VAL A 59 -8.88 11.05 -4.90
C VAL A 59 -10.22 11.78 -4.93
N MET A 60 -10.71 12.28 -3.78
CA MET A 60 -11.95 13.06 -3.72
C MET A 60 -11.78 14.51 -4.16
N ASN A 61 -10.56 15.05 -4.14
CA ASN A 61 -10.29 16.49 -4.21
C ASN A 61 -9.39 16.92 -5.38
N MET A 62 -8.87 16.00 -6.20
CA MET A 62 -8.04 16.35 -7.35
C MET A 62 -8.26 15.45 -8.56
N THR A 63 -7.82 15.93 -9.73
CA THR A 63 -7.84 15.15 -10.98
C THR A 63 -6.78 14.04 -10.93
N GLU A 64 -7.02 12.95 -11.67
CA GLU A 64 -6.09 11.82 -11.80
C GLU A 64 -4.65 12.28 -12.13
N ASP A 65 -4.55 13.19 -13.09
CA ASP A 65 -3.31 13.83 -13.52
C ASP A 65 -2.52 14.50 -12.38
N LYS A 66 -3.22 15.20 -11.47
CA LYS A 66 -2.61 15.84 -10.30
C LYS A 66 -2.26 14.80 -9.24
N PHE A 67 -3.12 13.81 -9.06
CA PHE A 67 -2.92 12.69 -8.14
C PHE A 67 -1.65 11.92 -8.49
N VAL A 68 -1.55 11.43 -9.72
CA VAL A 68 -0.39 10.71 -10.24
C VAL A 68 0.88 11.53 -10.08
N ARG A 69 0.89 12.79 -10.52
CA ARG A 69 2.10 13.64 -10.42
C ARG A 69 2.54 13.85 -8.98
N LYS A 70 1.61 14.06 -8.04
CA LYS A 70 1.91 14.20 -6.61
C LYS A 70 2.58 12.95 -6.08
N TYR A 71 1.96 11.80 -6.31
CA TYR A 71 2.40 10.54 -5.72
C TYR A 71 3.67 9.96 -6.37
N LEU A 72 3.86 10.15 -7.68
CA LEU A 72 5.14 9.87 -8.33
C LEU A 72 6.28 10.71 -7.75
N LYS A 73 6.02 12.00 -7.47
CA LYS A 73 7.02 12.86 -6.84
C LYS A 73 7.38 12.36 -5.43
N ILE A 74 6.38 12.05 -4.61
CA ILE A 74 6.61 11.55 -3.25
C ILE A 74 7.45 10.27 -3.26
N VAL A 75 7.12 9.29 -4.12
CA VAL A 75 7.90 8.05 -4.21
C VAL A 75 9.35 8.32 -4.62
N ARG A 76 9.58 9.21 -5.59
CA ARG A 76 10.94 9.60 -6.01
C ARG A 76 11.71 10.30 -4.89
N ASP A 77 11.06 11.18 -4.14
CA ASP A 77 11.69 11.89 -3.02
C ASP A 77 12.09 10.89 -1.91
N ILE A 78 11.23 9.90 -1.63
CA ILE A 78 11.52 8.79 -0.72
C ILE A 78 12.68 7.94 -1.23
N GLU A 79 12.67 7.54 -2.50
CA GLU A 79 13.74 6.75 -3.12
C GLU A 79 15.10 7.46 -3.05
N GLN A 80 15.12 8.79 -3.26
CA GLN A 80 16.34 9.58 -3.12
C GLN A 80 16.87 9.57 -1.68
N LYS A 81 16.00 9.62 -0.67
CA LYS A 81 16.42 9.49 0.74
C LYS A 81 17.06 8.14 1.03
N PHE A 82 16.46 7.05 0.52
CA PHE A 82 17.03 5.71 0.61
C PHE A 82 18.42 5.65 -0.06
N ASN A 83 18.53 6.14 -1.30
CA ASN A 83 19.79 6.09 -2.06
C ASN A 83 20.91 6.93 -1.45
N ARG A 84 20.57 7.98 -0.70
CA ARG A 84 21.54 8.83 -0.01
C ARG A 84 21.84 8.39 1.42
N ASN A 85 21.25 7.27 1.87
CA ASN A 85 21.33 6.82 3.27
C ASN A 85 20.95 7.92 4.26
N GLU A 86 19.96 8.75 3.91
CA GLU A 86 19.45 9.84 4.76
C GLU A 86 18.47 9.33 5.83
N ILE A 87 18.14 8.04 5.82
CA ILE A 87 17.26 7.39 6.78
C ILE A 87 18.06 7.05 8.03
N THR A 88 17.63 7.61 9.15
CA THR A 88 18.41 7.57 10.40
C THR A 88 17.92 6.54 11.41
N SER A 89 16.73 5.98 11.19
CA SER A 89 16.13 4.98 12.07
C SER A 89 15.40 3.89 11.29
N GLN A 90 15.35 2.69 11.87
CA GLN A 90 14.59 1.57 11.33
C GLN A 90 13.07 1.87 11.29
N GLU A 91 12.57 2.65 12.23
CA GLU A 91 11.17 3.10 12.23
C GLU A 91 10.86 3.98 11.01
N GLU A 92 11.75 4.93 10.70
CA GLU A 92 11.61 5.78 9.51
C GLU A 92 11.73 4.96 8.23
N ASP A 93 12.67 4.01 8.19
CA ASP A 93 12.86 3.07 7.07
C ASP A 93 11.58 2.28 6.77
N HIS A 94 11.02 1.61 7.78
CA HIS A 94 9.79 0.83 7.67
C HIS A 94 8.60 1.71 7.27
N LYS A 95 8.48 2.90 7.86
CA LYS A 95 7.37 3.83 7.57
C LYS A 95 7.43 4.35 6.14
N LEU A 96 8.60 4.78 5.66
CA LEU A 96 8.77 5.28 4.29
C LEU A 96 8.65 4.15 3.26
N GLY A 97 9.17 2.96 3.59
CA GLY A 97 9.00 1.75 2.79
C GLY A 97 7.52 1.39 2.62
N GLY A 98 6.78 1.29 3.72
CA GLY A 98 5.34 1.03 3.70
C GLY A 98 4.56 2.10 2.93
N TYR A 99 4.85 3.38 3.15
CA TYR A 99 4.19 4.47 2.44
C TYR A 99 4.41 4.37 0.92
N SER A 100 5.66 4.22 0.49
CA SER A 100 6.00 4.13 -0.94
C SER A 100 5.39 2.89 -1.61
N ASN A 101 5.40 1.74 -0.92
CA ASN A 101 4.76 0.51 -1.39
C ASN A 101 3.25 0.69 -1.60
N ALA A 102 2.54 1.28 -0.65
CA ALA A 102 1.10 1.55 -0.76
C ALA A 102 0.81 2.47 -1.96
N VAL A 103 1.63 3.50 -2.16
CA VAL A 103 1.50 4.42 -3.29
C VAL A 103 1.69 3.69 -4.62
N VAL A 104 2.78 2.93 -4.79
CA VAL A 104 3.06 2.17 -6.02
C VAL A 104 1.89 1.24 -6.33
N ASN A 105 1.40 0.49 -5.34
CA ASN A 105 0.27 -0.42 -5.48
C ASN A 105 -0.98 0.27 -6.03
N VAL A 106 -1.26 1.51 -5.64
CA VAL A 106 -2.42 2.26 -6.14
C VAL A 106 -2.15 2.84 -7.53
N LEU A 107 -0.94 3.33 -7.80
CA LEU A 107 -0.59 3.84 -9.13
C LEU A 107 -0.67 2.74 -10.20
N LEU A 108 -0.23 1.52 -9.90
CA LEU A 108 -0.34 0.37 -10.81
C LEU A 108 -1.80 -0.02 -11.15
N LEU A 109 -2.77 0.35 -10.30
CA LEU A 109 -4.19 0.17 -10.59
C LEU A 109 -4.73 1.23 -11.57
N ILE A 110 -4.07 2.38 -11.66
CA ILE A 110 -4.41 3.46 -12.60
C ILE A 110 -3.81 3.14 -13.98
N ASP A 111 -2.51 2.86 -14.01
CA ASP A 111 -1.80 2.50 -15.23
C ASP A 111 -0.62 1.55 -14.91
N PRO A 112 -0.59 0.33 -15.46
CA PRO A 112 0.51 -0.59 -15.25
C PRO A 112 1.86 -0.07 -15.78
N LEU A 113 1.88 0.91 -16.70
CA LEU A 113 3.12 1.55 -17.17
C LEU A 113 3.90 2.27 -16.06
N TYR A 114 3.30 2.50 -14.88
CA TYR A 114 4.04 3.00 -13.73
C TYR A 114 5.02 1.98 -13.16
N GLU A 115 4.91 0.69 -13.48
CA GLU A 115 5.90 -0.33 -13.11
C GLU A 115 7.28 -0.04 -13.72
N GLU A 116 7.32 0.40 -14.97
CA GLU A 116 8.58 0.76 -15.66
C GLU A 116 9.15 2.11 -15.17
N LYS A 117 8.28 3.00 -14.69
CA LYS A 117 8.64 4.37 -14.27
C LYS A 117 9.06 4.46 -12.80
N LEU A 118 8.69 3.47 -12.00
CA LEU A 118 8.99 3.40 -10.57
C LEU A 118 10.02 2.30 -10.39
N VAL A 119 11.24 2.65 -9.97
CA VAL A 119 12.25 1.65 -9.61
C VAL A 119 11.78 0.99 -8.31
N PHE A 120 11.02 -0.09 -8.45
CA PHE A 120 10.39 -0.79 -7.34
C PHE A 120 11.46 -1.56 -6.55
N ARG A 121 11.91 -1.00 -5.42
CA ARG A 121 12.43 -1.83 -4.35
C ARG A 121 11.21 -2.38 -3.62
N ALA A 122 10.87 -3.63 -3.90
CA ALA A 122 9.92 -4.37 -3.09
C ALA A 122 10.50 -4.45 -1.67
N TYR A 123 10.11 -3.53 -0.79
CA TYR A 123 10.31 -3.72 0.64
C TYR A 123 9.28 -4.74 1.10
N CYS A 124 9.44 -6.00 0.67
CA CYS A 124 9.01 -7.10 1.51
C CYS A 124 9.91 -6.99 2.74
N SER A 125 9.33 -6.85 3.93
CA SER A 125 10.07 -7.17 5.13
C SER A 125 10.69 -8.55 4.90
N ASP A 126 12.02 -8.67 5.04
CA ASP A 126 12.71 -9.95 4.87
C ASP A 126 12.07 -11.05 5.76
N GLU A 127 11.39 -10.65 6.83
CA GLU A 127 10.51 -11.47 7.67
C GLU A 127 9.40 -12.23 6.92
N LEU A 128 8.82 -11.69 5.85
CA LEU A 128 7.74 -12.37 5.11
C LEU A 128 8.29 -13.45 4.17
N ILE A 129 9.51 -13.25 3.65
CA ILE A 129 10.24 -14.24 2.87
C ILE A 129 10.77 -15.35 3.78
N ASP A 130 11.25 -15.01 4.98
CA ASP A 130 11.74 -16.00 5.95
C ASP A 130 10.59 -16.85 6.51
N ARG A 131 9.42 -16.27 6.75
CA ARG A 131 8.21 -17.00 7.20
C ARG A 131 7.53 -17.85 6.12
N LEU A 132 7.87 -17.66 4.85
CA LEU A 132 7.41 -18.51 3.74
C LEU A 132 8.39 -19.65 3.43
N LYS A 133 9.58 -19.65 4.05
CA LYS A 133 10.60 -20.70 3.93
C LYS A 133 10.55 -21.73 5.08
N GLU A 134 9.65 -21.57 6.04
CA GLU A 134 9.36 -22.51 7.15
C GLU A 134 8.00 -23.19 6.98
#